data_AF-A0AA43HTH5-F1
#
_entry.id   AF-A0AA43HTH5-F1
#
_cell.length_a   1.000
_cell.length_b   1.000
_cell.length_c   1.000
_cell.angle_alpha   90.00
_cell.angle_beta   90.00
_cell.angle_gamma   90.00
#
_symmetry.space_group_name_H-M   'P 1'
#
loop_
_entity.id
_entity.type
_entity.pdbx_description
1 polymer ?
#
loop_
_entity_poly.entity_id
_entity_poly.type
_entity_poly.pdbx_seq_one_letter_code
_entity_poly.pdbx_strand_id
1 'polypeptide(L)'
;MENNTPKTKTDRSRSYFKRSASKIKKTGYESLFIKPIDITGRRQKTVYLREEFYERIMKILLLYKNPRLSVFSYIDAVMEHHFEIYEQEIRKIYNSKNRGPY
;
A
#
# COMPACT_ATOMS: atom_id res chain seq x y z
N MET A 1 52.35 -10.09 -12.10
CA MET A 1 51.48 -11.27 -11.93
C MET A 1 50.05 -10.80 -11.75
N GLU A 2 49.12 -11.60 -12.24
CA GLU A 2 47.72 -11.31 -12.58
C GLU A 2 46.81 -10.72 -11.50
N ASN A 3 45.78 -10.06 -12.03
CA ASN A 3 44.52 -9.65 -11.40
C ASN A 3 43.84 -10.77 -10.60
N ASN A 4 43.08 -10.41 -9.56
CA ASN A 4 41.61 -10.59 -9.58
C ASN A 4 40.92 -10.03 -8.31
N THR A 5 40.04 -9.06 -8.53
CA THR A 5 38.91 -8.68 -7.66
C THR A 5 38.01 -9.87 -7.33
N PRO A 6 37.20 -9.77 -6.27
CA PRO A 6 35.76 -9.65 -6.52
C PRO A 6 35.13 -8.40 -5.89
N LYS A 7 34.32 -7.70 -6.71
CA LYS A 7 33.34 -6.68 -6.32
C LYS A 7 32.06 -7.35 -5.79
N THR A 8 31.49 -6.86 -4.69
CA THR A 8 30.04 -6.86 -4.43
C THR A 8 29.69 -5.67 -3.52
N LYS A 9 29.27 -4.53 -4.10
CA LYS A 9 27.89 -4.14 -4.46
C LYS A 9 27.06 -3.60 -3.27
N THR A 10 27.23 -2.29 -3.04
CA THR A 10 26.18 -1.28 -2.80
C THR A 10 24.94 -1.69 -2.00
N ASP A 11 25.00 -1.41 -0.70
CA ASP A 11 23.82 -1.20 0.15
C ASP A 11 23.16 0.15 -0.23
N ARG A 12 22.20 0.09 -1.16
CA ARG A 12 21.31 1.21 -1.51
C ARG A 12 19.87 0.77 -1.32
N SER A 13 19.37 0.89 -0.10
CA SER A 13 17.94 0.99 0.20
C SER A 13 17.68 2.04 1.28
N ARG A 14 18.37 3.18 1.15
CA ARG A 14 18.14 4.39 1.94
C ARG A 14 17.15 5.32 1.22
N SER A 15 15.89 4.91 1.11
CA SER A 15 14.77 5.85 0.95
C SER A 15 13.43 5.19 1.28
N TYR A 16 13.29 4.72 2.53
CA TYR A 16 11.96 4.81 3.14
C TYR A 16 11.61 6.30 3.13
N PHE A 17 10.62 6.63 2.32
CA PHE A 17 10.14 7.98 2.09
C PHE A 17 10.13 8.76 3.40
N LYS A 18 10.84 9.89 3.38
CA LYS A 18 10.76 10.94 4.39
C LYS A 18 9.32 11.06 4.85
N ARG A 19 9.09 10.77 6.13
CA ARG A 19 7.99 11.33 6.91
C ARG A 19 8.16 12.85 6.83
N SER A 20 7.59 13.48 5.80
CA SER A 20 7.41 14.92 5.81
C SER A 20 6.32 15.20 6.84
N ALA A 21 6.78 15.63 8.01
CA ALA A 21 5.97 16.27 9.01
C ALA A 21 5.27 17.49 8.39
N SER A 22 4.07 17.28 7.87
CA SER A 22 3.07 18.32 7.68
C SER A 22 1.79 17.78 8.29
N LYS A 23 1.61 18.10 9.59
CA LYS A 23 0.33 18.07 10.29
C LYS A 23 -0.67 18.94 9.51
N ILE A 24 -1.26 18.39 8.46
CA ILE A 24 -2.53 18.87 7.94
C ILE A 24 -3.49 17.75 8.27
N LYS A 25 -4.45 18.03 9.15
CA LYS A 25 -5.57 17.15 9.46
C LYS A 25 -6.22 16.69 8.15
N LYS A 26 -5.80 15.55 7.64
CA LYS A 26 -6.44 14.82 6.56
C LYS A 26 -7.49 13.91 7.22
N THR A 27 -8.47 14.52 7.90
CA THR A 27 -9.56 13.82 8.59
C THR A 27 -10.75 13.61 7.64
N GLY A 28 -10.47 13.34 6.36
CA GLY A 28 -11.48 13.28 5.32
C GLY A 28 -11.33 12.04 4.46
N TYR A 29 -12.47 11.48 4.04
CA TYR A 29 -12.55 10.32 3.16
C TYR A 29 -11.61 10.42 1.95
N GLU A 30 -11.61 11.57 1.26
CA GLU A 30 -10.79 11.75 0.06
C GLU A 30 -9.30 11.59 0.33
N SER A 31 -8.84 12.09 1.47
CA SER A 31 -7.43 12.04 1.82
C SER A 31 -6.92 10.65 2.20
N LEU A 32 -7.83 9.77 2.63
CA LEU A 32 -7.55 8.38 2.96
C LEU A 32 -7.59 7.51 1.69
N PHE A 33 -8.64 7.67 0.87
CA PHE A 33 -8.97 6.70 -0.19
C PHE A 33 -8.76 7.19 -1.62
N ILE A 34 -8.63 8.50 -1.84
CA ILE A 34 -8.46 9.07 -3.19
C ILE A 34 -7.00 9.50 -3.35
N LYS A 35 -6.12 8.49 -3.43
CA LYS A 35 -4.68 8.66 -3.62
C LYS A 35 -4.16 7.77 -4.75
N PRO A 36 -3.36 8.30 -5.70
CA PRO A 36 -2.67 7.48 -6.67
C PRO A 36 -1.54 6.70 -5.98
N ILE A 37 -1.17 5.56 -6.54
CA ILE A 37 -0.06 4.75 -6.04
C ILE A 37 0.91 4.49 -7.19
N ASP A 38 2.20 4.73 -6.93
CA ASP A 38 3.26 4.35 -7.84
C ASP A 38 3.53 2.85 -7.70
N ILE A 39 3.03 2.08 -8.67
CA ILE A 39 3.21 0.63 -8.72
C ILE A 39 4.68 0.34 -9.05
N THR A 40 5.49 0.15 -8.02
CA THR A 40 6.92 -0.14 -8.15
C THR A 40 7.21 -1.62 -7.91
N GLY A 41 7.14 -2.42 -8.99
CA GLY A 41 7.80 -3.73 -9.08
C GLY A 41 6.99 -4.97 -8.67
N ARG A 42 7.54 -6.15 -9.04
CA ARG A 42 6.95 -7.50 -9.20
C ARG A 42 6.34 -8.18 -7.95
N ARG A 43 5.92 -7.44 -6.93
CA ARG A 43 5.34 -7.98 -5.68
C ARG A 43 3.82 -7.83 -5.58
N GLN A 44 3.16 -7.25 -6.59
CA GLN A 44 1.70 -7.24 -6.61
C GLN A 44 1.16 -8.66 -6.76
N LYS A 45 0.06 -8.91 -6.06
CA LYS A 45 -0.77 -10.10 -6.26
C LYS A 45 -2.10 -9.66 -6.87
N THR A 46 -2.61 -10.47 -7.79
CA THR A 46 -3.95 -10.25 -8.36
C THR A 46 -5.00 -10.77 -7.40
N VAL A 47 -6.06 -10.00 -7.20
CA VAL A 47 -7.26 -10.41 -6.47
C VAL A 47 -8.47 -10.22 -7.37
N TYR A 48 -9.44 -11.13 -7.28
CA TYR A 48 -10.73 -10.97 -7.96
C TYR A 48 -11.62 -10.03 -7.14
N LEU A 49 -12.29 -9.12 -7.83
CA LEU A 49 -13.28 -8.22 -7.26
C LEU A 49 -14.62 -8.47 -7.95
N ARG A 50 -15.70 -8.49 -7.16
CA ARG A 50 -17.07 -8.56 -7.71
C ARG A 50 -17.35 -7.35 -8.61
N GLU A 51 -18.09 -7.59 -9.69
CA GLU A 51 -18.37 -6.58 -10.71
C GLU A 51 -19.06 -5.34 -10.13
N GLU A 52 -20.06 -5.53 -9.26
CA GLU A 52 -20.79 -4.43 -8.63
C GLU A 52 -19.90 -3.52 -7.77
N PHE A 53 -18.85 -4.09 -7.17
CA PHE A 53 -17.88 -3.32 -6.40
C PHE A 53 -16.90 -2.59 -7.29
N TYR A 54 -16.45 -3.25 -8.37
CA TYR A 54 -15.59 -2.62 -9.36
C TYR A 54 -16.26 -1.39 -9.97
N GLU A 55 -17.52 -1.52 -10.42
CA GLU A 55 -18.28 -0.41 -10.98
C GLU A 55 -18.47 0.74 -9.99
N ARG A 56 -18.83 0.41 -8.74
CA ARG A 56 -19.04 1.43 -7.71
C ARG A 56 -17.76 2.21 -7.42
N ILE A 57 -16.62 1.52 -7.31
CA ILE A 57 -15.32 2.17 -7.10
C ILE A 57 -14.97 3.03 -8.32
N MET A 58 -15.12 2.49 -9.54
CA MET A 58 -14.85 3.25 -10.76
C MET A 58 -15.66 4.53 -10.86
N LYS A 59 -16.97 4.49 -10.53
CA LYS A 59 -17.83 5.68 -10.52
C LYS A 59 -17.30 6.77 -9.58
N ILE A 60 -16.77 6.41 -8.42
CA ILE A 60 -16.15 7.36 -7.48
C ILE A 60 -14.88 7.96 -8.08
N LEU A 61 -13.98 7.11 -8.60
CA LEU A 61 -12.68 7.56 -9.12
C LEU A 61 -12.81 8.49 -10.33
N LEU A 62 -13.79 8.23 -11.21
CA LEU A 62 -14.04 9.03 -12.40
C LEU A 62 -14.43 10.49 -12.09
N LEU A 63 -14.96 10.78 -10.90
CA LEU A 63 -15.27 12.15 -10.46
C LEU A 63 -14.04 13.05 -10.43
N TYR A 64 -12.86 12.49 -10.16
CA TYR A 64 -11.62 13.24 -9.97
C TYR A 64 -10.82 13.46 -11.26
N LYS A 65 -11.23 12.86 -12.39
CA LYS A 65 -10.59 12.98 -13.71
C LYS A 65 -9.06 12.79 -13.69
N ASN A 66 -8.56 11.93 -12.80
CA ASN A 66 -7.14 11.69 -12.61
C ASN A 66 -6.77 10.29 -13.14
N PRO A 67 -6.00 10.17 -14.24
CA PRO A 67 -5.68 8.87 -14.84
C PRO A 67 -4.76 7.99 -13.98
N ARG A 68 -4.15 8.54 -12.91
CA ARG A 68 -3.34 7.78 -11.97
C ARG A 68 -4.15 7.15 -10.84
N LEU A 69 -5.43 7.48 -10.72
CA LEU A 69 -6.34 6.77 -9.84
C LEU A 69 -6.81 5.50 -10.53
N SER A 70 -6.75 4.38 -9.82
CA SER A 70 -7.19 3.08 -10.31
C SER A 70 -8.00 2.38 -9.23
N VAL A 71 -8.81 1.40 -9.62
CA VAL A 71 -9.50 0.52 -8.66
C VAL A 71 -8.48 -0.13 -7.73
N PHE A 72 -7.31 -0.50 -8.26
CA PHE A 72 -6.21 -1.01 -7.45
C PHE A 72 -5.77 -0.01 -6.36
N SER A 73 -5.48 1.25 -6.71
CA SER A 73 -5.01 2.24 -5.73
C SER A 73 -6.06 2.54 -4.66
N TYR A 74 -7.35 2.46 -5.02
CA TYR A 74 -8.44 2.59 -4.07
C TYR A 74 -8.53 1.39 -3.12
N ILE A 75 -8.45 0.15 -3.64
CA ILE A 75 -8.47 -1.06 -2.82
C ILE A 75 -7.28 -1.08 -1.86
N ASP A 76 -6.09 -0.74 -2.35
CA ASP A 76 -4.88 -0.68 -1.53
C ASP A 76 -5.05 0.31 -0.37
N ALA A 77 -5.61 1.50 -0.64
CA ALA A 77 -5.93 2.47 0.39
C ALA A 77 -6.95 1.97 1.43
N VAL A 78 -7.98 1.25 0.98
CA VAL A 78 -8.97 0.63 1.88
C VAL A 78 -8.31 -0.45 2.75
N MET A 79 -7.43 -1.26 2.17
CA MET A 79 -6.71 -2.31 2.91
C MET A 79 -5.73 -1.71 3.93
N GLU A 80 -4.95 -0.70 3.54
CA GLU A 80 -4.04 0.00 4.45
C GLU A 80 -4.80 0.58 5.65
N HIS A 81 -5.90 1.28 5.39
CA HIS A 81 -6.72 1.85 6.45
C HIS A 81 -7.39 0.79 7.33
N HIS A 82 -7.86 -0.31 6.72
CA HIS A 82 -8.43 -1.44 7.46
C HIS A 82 -7.39 -2.06 8.40
N PHE A 83 -6.17 -2.29 7.93
CA PHE A 83 -5.10 -2.83 8.77
C PHE A 83 -4.65 -1.85 9.85
N GLU A 84 -4.65 -0.54 9.58
CA GLU A 84 -4.35 0.48 10.60
C GLU A 84 -5.41 0.49 11.71
N ILE A 85 -6.70 0.46 11.37
CA ILE A 85 -7.79 0.49 12.36
C ILE A 85 -7.83 -0.79 13.19
N TYR A 86 -7.67 -1.95 12.56
CA TYR A 86 -7.89 -3.26 13.19
C TYR A 86 -6.59 -3.99 13.53
N GLU A 87 -5.45 -3.29 13.56
CA GLU A 87 -4.14 -3.91 13.78
C GLU A 87 -4.10 -4.75 15.05
N GLN A 88 -4.63 -4.21 16.15
CA GLN A 88 -4.58 -4.85 17.47
C GLN A 88 -5.47 -6.09 17.53
N GLU A 89 -6.68 -6.01 16.99
CA GLU A 89 -7.61 -7.13 16.90
C GLU A 89 -7.04 -8.24 16.03
N ILE A 90 -6.49 -7.89 14.86
CA ILE A 90 -5.85 -8.85 13.96
C ILE A 90 -4.68 -9.54 14.67
N ARG A 91 -3.80 -8.77 15.34
CA ARG A 91 -2.68 -9.32 16.13
C ARG A 91 -3.17 -10.25 17.24
N LYS A 92 -4.22 -9.86 17.98
CA LYS A 92 -4.80 -10.68 19.05
C LYS A 92 -5.35 -12.00 18.51
N ILE A 93 -6.08 -11.96 17.39
CA ILE A 93 -6.61 -13.16 16.74
C ILE A 93 -5.47 -14.06 16.27
N TYR A 94 -4.46 -13.49 15.61
CA TYR A 94 -3.30 -14.24 15.12
C TYR A 94 -2.56 -14.96 16.24
N ASN A 95 -2.19 -14.24 17.31
CA ASN A 95 -1.48 -14.81 18.45
C ASN A 95 -2.33 -15.84 19.23
N SER A 96 -3.67 -15.72 19.18
CA SER A 96 -4.56 -16.71 19.80
C SER A 96 -4.63 -18.03 19.01
N LYS A 97 -4.46 -17.96 17.68
CA LYS A 97 -4.60 -19.09 16.76
C LYS A 97 -3.26 -19.70 16.33
N ASN A 98 -2.17 -18.97 16.52
CA ASN A 98 -0.83 -19.40 16.14
C ASN A 98 0.14 -19.32 17.33
N ARG A 99 1.11 -20.24 17.40
CA ARG A 99 2.13 -20.24 18.46
C ARG A 99 3.31 -19.28 18.20
N GLY A 100 3.23 -18.46 17.16
CA GLY A 100 4.27 -17.50 16.76
C GLY A 100 3.75 -16.06 16.72
N PRO A 101 4.63 -15.05 16.83
CA PRO A 101 4.24 -13.64 16.80
C PRO A 101 3.80 -13.20 15.40
N TYR A 102 2.83 -12.28 15.37
CA TYR A 102 2.36 -11.55 14.17
C TYR A 102 3.41 -10.60 13.60
#